data_AF-A0A0G2FWP5-F1
#
_entry.id   AF-A0A0G2FWP5-F1
#
_cell.length_a   1.000
_cell.length_b   1.000
_cell.length_c   1.000
_cell.angle_alpha   90.00
_cell.angle_beta   90.00
_cell.angle_gamma   90.00
#
_symmetry.space_group_name_H-M   'P 1'
#
loop_
_entity.id
_entity.type
_entity.pdbx_description
1 polymer ?
#
loop_
_entity_poly.entity_id
_entity_poly.type
_entity_poly.pdbx_seq_one_letter_code
_entity_poly.pdbx_strand_id
1 'polypeptide(L)'
;MASPSSSPSTKRDNSNKKFQVSNVPVVLEWQDNEDDDDDEHRHHLGHTLPLTLDAKLDTTNATASFKLRIVLSLKGAAKRVPLYLFIPPDAIASVTASPTPPSPITSTLLKRPTTTEEITRLTFTLTSPPLLIGPSSTPPVPQTGPSARALAALRSLVRYCPALSLHFRRPAFSDAFVETIVANAGGSSPSDCEGDRRPRKKMGGGRTQMAGDTKTVTLEIAGYEWSRGVDERVALLSGQLEALKKIIVGAGASAVATADAAAAAATPSTALEDDASKVAAAAAAANLPSDTAADDVCTRLARLESEMAAVRADVAAANTRWEELAEQLREQRKEDLEQLREQGKQDLEAMRWSIMEDMESLLARSRDEVVDEAECRMEDRFVTTKEELREAVEEECENAEERIKELLSSGAAGVYFEFPKS
;
A
#
# COMPACT_ATOMS: atom_id res chain seq x y z
N MET A 1 -69.82 13.20 -26.39
CA MET A 1 -69.44 13.48 -24.98
C MET A 1 -68.42 12.44 -24.55
N ALA A 2 -67.43 12.86 -23.77
CA ALA A 2 -66.11 12.26 -23.60
C ALA A 2 -66.07 10.77 -23.24
N SER A 3 -65.19 10.02 -23.91
CA SER A 3 -64.82 8.63 -23.59
C SER A 3 -63.83 8.62 -22.42
N PRO A 4 -64.02 7.77 -21.40
CA PRO A 4 -63.09 7.68 -20.27
C PRO A 4 -61.81 6.94 -20.68
N SER A 5 -60.67 7.61 -20.56
CA SER A 5 -59.35 6.99 -20.71
C SER A 5 -59.08 6.11 -19.49
N SER A 6 -59.09 4.79 -19.69
CA SER A 6 -58.67 3.82 -18.70
C SER A 6 -57.14 3.81 -18.64
N SER A 7 -56.60 4.45 -17.61
CA SER A 7 -55.16 4.38 -17.30
C SER A 7 -54.80 2.93 -16.96
N PRO A 8 -53.79 2.32 -17.61
CA PRO A 8 -53.37 0.96 -17.28
C PRO A 8 -52.75 0.96 -15.88
N SER A 9 -53.48 0.44 -14.90
CA SER A 9 -52.95 0.14 -13.58
C SER A 9 -51.94 -0.99 -13.72
N THR A 10 -50.68 -0.65 -13.94
CA THR A 10 -49.57 -1.60 -13.80
C THR A 10 -49.50 -1.98 -12.33
N LYS A 11 -50.10 -3.13 -11.98
CA LYS A 11 -49.81 -3.82 -10.73
C LYS A 11 -48.30 -4.05 -10.71
N ARG A 12 -47.56 -3.20 -9.99
CA ARG A 12 -46.16 -3.41 -9.69
C ARG A 12 -46.09 -4.68 -8.85
N ASP A 13 -45.77 -5.80 -9.49
CA ASP A 13 -45.29 -6.99 -8.81
C ASP A 13 -43.98 -6.61 -8.10
N ASN A 14 -44.10 -6.07 -6.89
CA ASN A 14 -43.03 -5.91 -5.91
C ASN A 14 -42.61 -7.29 -5.38
N SER A 15 -42.26 -8.18 -6.30
CA SER A 15 -41.47 -9.35 -5.97
C SER A 15 -40.15 -8.84 -5.37
N ASN A 16 -39.79 -9.32 -4.18
CA ASN A 16 -38.51 -9.03 -3.54
C ASN A 16 -37.38 -9.46 -4.47
N LYS A 17 -36.89 -8.54 -5.30
CA LYS A 17 -35.81 -8.80 -6.24
C LYS A 17 -34.51 -8.80 -5.46
N LYS A 18 -34.09 -9.99 -5.06
CA LYS A 18 -32.73 -10.26 -4.60
C LYS A 18 -31.86 -10.47 -5.83
N PHE A 19 -30.85 -9.64 -5.98
CA PHE A 19 -29.87 -9.81 -7.03
C PHE A 19 -28.58 -10.37 -6.44
N GLN A 20 -28.01 -11.37 -7.10
CA GLN A 20 -26.75 -11.96 -6.69
C GLN A 20 -25.89 -12.20 -7.93
N VAL A 21 -24.66 -11.72 -7.83
CA VAL A 21 -23.61 -11.93 -8.83
C VAL A 21 -22.42 -12.54 -8.10
N SER A 22 -21.77 -13.53 -8.70
CA SER A 22 -20.69 -14.28 -8.05
C SER A 22 -19.51 -14.54 -8.97
N ASN A 23 -18.32 -14.55 -8.40
CA ASN A 23 -17.04 -14.82 -9.06
C ASN A 23 -16.76 -13.94 -10.28
N VAL A 24 -17.23 -12.69 -10.28
CA VAL A 24 -16.95 -11.77 -11.39
C VAL A 24 -15.50 -11.28 -11.31
N PRO A 25 -14.69 -11.41 -12.36
CA PRO A 25 -13.34 -10.87 -12.37
C PRO A 25 -13.38 -9.34 -12.32
N VAL A 26 -12.63 -8.76 -11.38
CA VAL A 26 -12.58 -7.30 -11.18
C VAL A 26 -11.15 -6.82 -10.99
N VAL A 27 -10.91 -5.54 -11.29
CA VAL A 27 -9.70 -4.82 -10.88
C VAL A 27 -10.12 -3.77 -9.84
N LEU A 28 -9.46 -3.78 -8.70
CA LEU A 28 -9.65 -2.83 -7.61
C LEU A 28 -8.63 -1.70 -7.76
N GLU A 29 -9.08 -0.47 -7.60
CA GLU A 29 -8.27 0.76 -7.61
C GLU A 29 -8.57 1.57 -6.34
N TRP A 30 -7.55 2.17 -5.73
CA TRP A 30 -7.69 3.14 -4.64
C TRP A 30 -6.50 4.09 -4.61
N GLN A 31 -6.60 5.13 -3.79
CA GLN A 31 -5.59 6.16 -3.57
C GLN A 31 -5.33 6.29 -2.07
N ASP A 32 -4.06 6.43 -1.67
CA ASP A 32 -3.66 6.40 -0.26
C ASP A 32 -3.85 7.76 0.46
N ASN A 33 -4.01 8.89 -0.25
CA ASN A 33 -4.34 10.22 0.27
C ASN A 33 -5.14 11.04 -0.75
N GLU A 34 -6.09 11.87 -0.29
CA GLU A 34 -6.92 12.72 -1.15
C GLU A 34 -6.19 14.00 -1.64
N ASP A 35 -5.10 14.40 -0.98
CA ASP A 35 -4.43 15.69 -1.23
C ASP A 35 -3.42 15.67 -2.40
N ASP A 36 -3.03 14.49 -2.88
CA ASP A 36 -2.08 14.35 -3.97
C ASP A 36 -2.81 13.92 -5.24
N ASP A 37 -3.22 14.89 -6.07
CA ASP A 37 -3.86 14.67 -7.39
C ASP A 37 -2.95 13.94 -8.41
N ASP A 38 -1.72 13.59 -8.01
CA ASP A 38 -0.78 12.88 -8.86
C ASP A 38 -1.23 11.42 -9.07
N ASP A 39 -1.44 11.07 -10.34
CA ASP A 39 -1.77 9.71 -10.79
C ASP A 39 -0.75 8.65 -10.31
N GLU A 40 0.43 9.06 -9.82
CA GLU A 40 1.50 8.21 -9.28
C GLU A 40 1.10 7.45 -8.00
N HIS A 41 0.10 7.94 -7.24
CA HIS A 41 -0.33 7.32 -5.98
C HIS A 41 -1.54 6.39 -6.13
N ARG A 42 -1.95 6.06 -7.35
CA ARG A 42 -3.02 5.09 -7.59
C ARG A 42 -2.51 3.67 -7.48
N HIS A 43 -3.10 2.93 -6.56
CA HIS A 43 -2.83 1.52 -6.38
C HIS A 43 -3.87 0.69 -7.11
N HIS A 44 -3.40 -0.39 -7.74
CA HIS A 44 -4.24 -1.33 -8.47
C HIS A 44 -4.04 -2.75 -7.94
N LEU A 45 -5.12 -3.51 -7.79
CA LEU A 45 -5.11 -4.93 -7.43
C LEU A 45 -6.03 -5.71 -8.38
N GLY A 46 -5.64 -6.93 -8.75
CA GLY A 46 -6.37 -7.73 -9.76
C GLY A 46 -5.62 -7.89 -11.08
N HIS A 47 -4.61 -7.05 -11.32
CA HIS A 47 -3.83 -7.06 -12.56
C HIS A 47 -2.80 -8.22 -12.62
N THR A 48 -2.12 -8.48 -11.51
CA THR A 48 -1.11 -9.55 -11.38
C THR A 48 -1.68 -10.86 -10.84
N LEU A 49 -2.65 -10.78 -9.93
CA LEU A 49 -3.32 -11.91 -9.33
C LEU A 49 -4.83 -11.77 -9.52
N PRO A 50 -5.55 -12.81 -9.99
CA PRO A 50 -6.97 -12.73 -10.21
C PRO A 50 -7.72 -12.33 -8.94
N LEU A 51 -8.51 -11.25 -9.05
CA LEU A 51 -9.42 -10.78 -8.02
C LEU A 51 -10.85 -11.01 -8.53
N THR A 52 -11.69 -11.59 -7.68
CA THR A 52 -13.08 -11.90 -8.01
C THR A 52 -14.03 -11.23 -7.03
N LEU A 53 -15.21 -10.83 -7.51
CA LEU A 53 -16.25 -10.16 -6.74
C LEU A 53 -17.50 -11.03 -6.65
N ASP A 54 -18.00 -11.19 -5.42
CA ASP A 54 -19.36 -11.60 -5.12
C ASP A 54 -20.14 -10.37 -4.62
N ALA A 55 -21.24 -10.03 -5.28
CA ALA A 55 -22.11 -8.92 -4.90
C ALA A 55 -23.52 -9.45 -4.62
N LYS A 56 -24.11 -9.00 -3.51
CA LYS A 56 -25.50 -9.28 -3.14
C LYS A 56 -26.21 -7.97 -2.88
N LEU A 57 -27.36 -7.80 -3.53
CA LEU A 57 -28.22 -6.65 -3.36
C LEU A 57 -29.59 -7.11 -2.89
N ASP A 58 -29.99 -6.62 -1.72
CA ASP A 58 -31.31 -6.80 -1.15
C ASP A 58 -32.08 -5.48 -1.25
N THR A 59 -32.90 -5.38 -2.30
CA THR A 59 -33.71 -4.18 -2.58
C THR A 59 -34.76 -3.90 -1.52
N THR A 60 -35.21 -4.92 -0.78
CA THR A 60 -36.18 -4.77 0.31
C THR A 60 -35.61 -3.98 1.47
N ASN A 61 -34.34 -4.24 1.78
CA ASN A 61 -33.63 -3.62 2.88
C ASN A 61 -32.76 -2.44 2.42
N ALA A 62 -32.73 -2.16 1.11
CA ALA A 62 -31.77 -1.24 0.49
C ALA A 62 -30.33 -1.49 0.98
N THR A 63 -29.93 -2.76 1.05
CA THR A 63 -28.57 -3.15 1.49
C THR A 63 -27.83 -3.85 0.38
N ALA A 64 -26.56 -3.49 0.21
CA ALA A 64 -25.65 -4.13 -0.71
C ALA A 64 -24.41 -4.62 0.05
N SER A 65 -24.03 -5.88 -0.14
CA SER A 65 -22.81 -6.44 0.44
C SER A 65 -21.88 -6.89 -0.67
N PHE A 66 -20.60 -6.54 -0.56
CA PHE A 66 -19.58 -6.87 -1.54
C PHE A 66 -18.48 -7.70 -0.88
N LYS A 67 -18.13 -8.80 -1.50
CA LYS A 67 -17.09 -9.72 -1.04
C LYS A 67 -16.10 -9.94 -2.17
N LEU A 68 -14.92 -9.37 -2.01
CA LEU A 68 -13.80 -9.55 -2.91
C LEU A 68 -12.98 -10.74 -2.44
N ARG A 69 -12.56 -11.60 -3.37
CA ARG A 69 -11.75 -12.80 -3.11
C ARG A 69 -10.51 -12.77 -3.96
N ILE A 70 -9.36 -12.94 -3.30
CA ILE A 70 -8.05 -13.09 -3.92
C ILE A 70 -7.34 -14.30 -3.34
N VAL A 71 -6.62 -15.04 -4.18
CA VAL A 71 -5.98 -16.30 -3.80
C VAL A 71 -4.46 -16.13 -3.78
N LEU A 72 -3.86 -16.16 -2.59
CA LEU A 72 -2.43 -15.93 -2.37
C LEU A 72 -1.68 -17.21 -2.04
N SER A 73 -0.38 -17.24 -2.35
CA SER A 73 0.52 -18.30 -1.87
C SER A 73 1.19 -17.81 -0.59
N LEU A 74 0.96 -18.51 0.53
CA LEU A 74 1.45 -18.15 1.87
C LEU A 74 2.41 -19.24 2.39
N LYS A 75 3.49 -18.81 3.04
CA LYS A 75 4.48 -19.71 3.66
C LYS A 75 3.81 -20.54 4.76
N GLY A 76 4.06 -21.85 4.75
CA GLY A 76 3.45 -22.79 5.70
C GLY A 76 2.08 -23.32 5.28
N ALA A 77 1.47 -22.79 4.22
CA ALA A 77 0.27 -23.37 3.61
C ALA A 77 0.66 -24.21 2.39
N ALA A 78 0.31 -25.50 2.39
CA ALA A 78 0.54 -26.38 1.23
C ALA A 78 -0.31 -26.02 0.00
N LYS A 79 -1.40 -25.26 0.21
CA LYS A 79 -2.33 -24.83 -0.84
C LYS A 79 -2.44 -23.32 -0.83
N ARG A 80 -2.78 -22.74 -1.99
CA ARG A 80 -3.09 -21.32 -2.09
C ARG A 80 -4.28 -20.98 -1.19
N VAL A 81 -4.14 -19.91 -0.44
CA VAL A 81 -5.08 -19.48 0.58
C VAL A 81 -5.93 -18.34 0.04
N PRO A 82 -7.27 -18.45 0.07
CA PRO A 82 -8.14 -17.33 -0.24
C PRO A 82 -8.13 -16.31 0.90
N LEU A 83 -7.88 -15.05 0.58
CA LEU A 83 -8.19 -13.91 1.42
C LEU A 83 -9.47 -13.26 0.90
N TYR A 84 -10.24 -12.72 1.82
CA TYR A 84 -11.49 -12.05 1.53
C TYR A 84 -11.44 -10.62 2.03
N LEU A 85 -11.81 -9.68 1.18
CA LEU A 85 -12.05 -8.30 1.57
C LEU A 85 -13.55 -8.06 1.52
N PHE A 86 -14.15 -7.77 2.66
CA PHE A 86 -15.59 -7.60 2.82
C PHE A 86 -15.92 -6.13 3.01
N ILE A 87 -16.81 -5.61 2.18
CA ILE A 87 -17.38 -4.26 2.31
C ILE A 87 -18.80 -4.46 2.87
N PRO A 88 -19.01 -4.24 4.18
CA PRO A 88 -20.33 -4.39 4.78
C PRO A 88 -21.26 -3.28 4.27
N PRO A 89 -22.58 -3.51 4.22
CA PRO A 89 -23.54 -2.52 3.74
C PRO A 89 -23.46 -1.21 4.54
N ASP A 90 -23.28 -1.31 5.86
CA ASP A 90 -23.23 -0.16 6.76
C ASP A 90 -21.98 0.71 6.56
N ALA A 91 -20.95 0.19 5.89
CA ALA A 91 -19.74 0.95 5.56
C ALA A 91 -19.90 1.81 4.31
N ILE A 92 -20.94 1.63 3.51
CA ILE A 92 -21.06 2.28 2.20
C ILE A 92 -21.80 3.61 2.37
N ALA A 93 -21.08 4.71 2.22
CA ALA A 93 -21.65 6.05 2.22
C ALA A 93 -22.37 6.35 0.90
N SER A 94 -21.71 6.07 -0.22
CA SER A 94 -22.25 6.30 -1.55
C SER A 94 -21.59 5.37 -2.58
N VAL A 95 -22.30 5.13 -3.68
CA VAL A 95 -21.80 4.38 -4.83
C VAL A 95 -22.12 5.16 -6.10
N THR A 96 -21.13 5.35 -6.96
CA THR A 96 -21.31 5.96 -8.28
C THR A 96 -20.82 5.03 -9.37
N ALA A 97 -21.48 5.06 -10.53
CA ALA A 97 -21.08 4.29 -11.71
C ALA A 97 -20.58 5.24 -12.80
N SER A 98 -19.45 4.91 -13.41
CA SER A 98 -18.90 5.64 -14.54
C SER A 98 -18.49 4.67 -15.66
N PRO A 99 -18.77 4.99 -16.94
CA PRO A 99 -18.42 4.14 -18.07
C PRO A 99 -16.97 4.32 -18.56
N THR A 100 -16.16 5.18 -17.92
CA THR A 100 -14.83 5.54 -18.45
C THR A 100 -13.71 4.79 -17.72
N PRO A 101 -12.97 3.88 -18.39
CA PRO A 101 -11.80 3.23 -17.79
C PRO A 101 -10.54 4.11 -17.92
N PRO A 102 -9.70 4.22 -16.88
CA PRO A 102 -8.35 4.77 -17.02
C PRO A 102 -7.43 3.81 -17.81
N SER A 103 -6.40 4.35 -18.48
CA SER A 103 -5.59 3.63 -19.47
C SER A 103 -4.94 2.31 -19.00
N PRO A 104 -4.42 2.13 -17.76
CA PRO A 104 -3.70 0.90 -17.40
C PRO A 104 -4.61 -0.31 -17.19
N ILE A 105 -5.88 -0.10 -16.83
CA ILE A 105 -6.82 -1.16 -16.43
C ILE A 105 -7.37 -1.92 -17.63
N THR A 106 -7.46 -1.26 -18.77
CA THR A 106 -7.93 -1.84 -20.03
C THR A 106 -7.12 -3.08 -20.41
N SER A 107 -5.80 -3.02 -20.25
CA SER A 107 -4.86 -4.09 -20.62
C SER A 107 -5.13 -5.41 -19.88
N THR A 108 -5.63 -5.35 -18.64
CA THR A 108 -5.74 -6.54 -17.79
C THR A 108 -7.10 -7.20 -17.84
N LEU A 109 -8.17 -6.41 -18.01
CA LEU A 109 -9.52 -6.94 -18.20
C LEU A 109 -9.76 -7.42 -19.63
N LEU A 110 -9.10 -6.80 -20.61
CA LEU A 110 -9.19 -7.14 -22.03
C LEU A 110 -7.94 -7.91 -22.46
N LYS A 111 -7.83 -9.18 -22.05
CA LYS A 111 -6.77 -10.10 -22.53
C LYS A 111 -6.71 -10.20 -24.07
N ARG A 112 -7.80 -9.84 -24.76
CA ARG A 112 -7.89 -9.75 -26.22
C ARG A 112 -8.62 -8.46 -26.61
N PRO A 113 -7.99 -7.52 -27.32
CA PRO A 113 -8.57 -6.21 -27.65
C PRO A 113 -9.64 -6.25 -28.76
N THR A 114 -10.22 -7.42 -29.06
CA THR A 114 -11.04 -7.61 -30.27
C THR A 114 -12.47 -7.09 -30.16
N THR A 115 -12.93 -6.75 -28.96
CA THR A 115 -14.26 -6.19 -28.74
C THR A 115 -14.11 -4.94 -27.86
N THR A 116 -14.68 -3.83 -28.30
CA THR A 116 -14.90 -2.61 -27.49
C THR A 116 -15.93 -2.91 -26.40
N GLU A 117 -15.61 -3.88 -25.54
CA GLU A 117 -16.42 -4.14 -24.38
C GLU A 117 -16.22 -3.04 -23.37
N GLU A 118 -17.33 -2.39 -23.05
CA GLU A 118 -17.37 -1.32 -22.09
C GLU A 118 -16.96 -1.88 -20.72
N ILE A 119 -15.91 -1.29 -20.15
CA ILE A 119 -15.52 -1.51 -18.76
C ILE A 119 -16.31 -0.50 -17.94
N THR A 120 -17.00 -0.96 -16.91
CA THR A 120 -17.72 -0.10 -15.97
C THR A 120 -16.92 0.02 -14.68
N ARG A 121 -16.82 1.25 -14.17
CA ARG A 121 -16.23 1.58 -12.87
C ARG A 121 -17.35 1.83 -11.86
N LEU A 122 -17.35 1.08 -10.76
CA LEU A 122 -18.13 1.39 -9.56
C LEU A 122 -17.22 2.01 -8.50
N THR A 123 -17.42 3.28 -8.19
CA THR A 123 -16.67 4.01 -7.15
C THR A 123 -17.49 4.04 -5.87
N PHE A 124 -16.89 3.60 -4.78
CA PHE A 124 -17.46 3.53 -3.44
C PHE A 124 -16.79 4.58 -2.56
N THR A 125 -17.59 5.36 -1.85
CA THR A 125 -17.12 6.15 -0.71
C THR A 125 -17.56 5.42 0.56
N LEU A 126 -16.63 5.18 1.48
CA LEU A 126 -16.84 4.37 2.65
C LEU A 126 -16.80 5.21 3.94
N THR A 127 -17.72 4.94 4.86
CA THR A 127 -17.74 5.52 6.22
C THR A 127 -16.79 4.78 7.17
N SER A 128 -16.45 3.54 6.85
CA SER A 128 -15.54 2.70 7.64
C SER A 128 -14.70 1.81 6.71
N PRO A 129 -13.46 1.46 7.11
CA PRO A 129 -12.57 0.70 6.26
C PRO A 129 -13.11 -0.71 5.96
N PRO A 130 -12.78 -1.28 4.79
CA PRO A 130 -13.20 -2.63 4.45
C PRO A 130 -12.54 -3.66 5.37
N LEU A 131 -13.22 -4.79 5.61
CA LEU A 131 -12.76 -5.84 6.52
C LEU A 131 -11.95 -6.89 5.76
N LEU A 132 -10.66 -7.03 6.09
CA LEU A 132 -9.81 -8.09 5.55
C LEU A 132 -9.90 -9.35 6.43
N ILE A 133 -10.46 -10.41 5.86
CA ILE A 133 -10.67 -11.71 6.50
C ILE A 133 -9.73 -12.74 5.86
N GLY A 134 -8.92 -13.39 6.69
CA GLY A 134 -7.96 -14.43 6.29
C GLY A 134 -7.90 -15.56 7.31
N PRO A 135 -7.07 -16.60 7.07
CA PRO A 135 -6.85 -17.66 8.06
C PRO A 135 -6.26 -17.07 9.35
N SER A 136 -6.66 -17.64 10.49
CA SER A 136 -6.29 -17.18 11.84
C SER A 136 -4.82 -17.40 12.22
N SER A 137 -4.04 -18.11 11.39
CA SER A 137 -2.63 -18.33 11.69
C SER A 137 -1.89 -16.99 11.76
N THR A 138 -0.96 -16.86 12.71
CA THR A 138 0.08 -15.82 12.86
C THR A 138 0.45 -15.13 11.54
N PRO A 139 0.71 -13.81 11.54
CA PRO A 139 0.55 -12.91 10.39
C PRO A 139 0.95 -13.57 9.07
N PRO A 140 0.06 -13.62 8.07
CA PRO A 140 0.29 -14.38 6.85
C PRO A 140 1.59 -13.92 6.19
N VAL A 141 2.56 -14.82 6.08
CA VAL A 141 3.84 -14.56 5.42
C VAL A 141 3.69 -14.97 3.96
N PRO A 142 3.80 -14.05 3.00
CA PRO A 142 3.69 -14.38 1.58
C PRO A 142 4.85 -15.29 1.15
N GLN A 143 4.56 -16.29 0.30
CA GLN A 143 5.58 -17.19 -0.25
C GLN A 143 6.23 -16.63 -1.51
N THR A 144 5.48 -15.84 -2.30
CA THR A 144 5.94 -15.30 -3.59
C THR A 144 5.89 -13.79 -3.60
N GLY A 145 6.76 -13.14 -4.38
CA GLY A 145 6.78 -11.68 -4.55
C GLY A 145 5.42 -11.06 -4.95
N PRO A 146 4.69 -11.62 -5.93
CA PRO A 146 3.34 -11.14 -6.26
C PRO A 146 2.35 -11.26 -5.09
N SER A 147 2.42 -12.35 -4.32
CA SER A 147 1.57 -12.50 -3.13
C SER A 147 1.94 -11.48 -2.04
N ALA A 148 3.22 -11.16 -1.90
CA ALA A 148 3.70 -10.15 -0.96
C ALA A 148 3.20 -8.75 -1.32
N ARG A 149 3.31 -8.36 -2.60
CA ARG A 149 2.76 -7.10 -3.10
C ARG A 149 1.25 -7.02 -2.91
N ALA A 150 0.50 -8.07 -3.29
CA ALA A 150 -0.94 -8.09 -3.11
C ALA A 150 -1.36 -7.98 -1.64
N LEU A 151 -0.66 -8.67 -0.72
CA LEU A 151 -0.94 -8.58 0.71
C LEU A 151 -0.61 -7.19 1.28
N ALA A 152 0.50 -6.58 0.85
CA ALA A 152 0.83 -5.20 1.22
C ALA A 152 -0.23 -4.21 0.73
N ALA A 153 -0.68 -4.37 -0.52
CA ALA A 153 -1.72 -3.54 -1.12
C ALA A 153 -3.06 -3.66 -0.35
N LEU A 154 -3.50 -4.89 -0.03
CA LEU A 154 -4.69 -5.11 0.81
C LEU A 154 -4.56 -4.47 2.19
N ARG A 155 -3.36 -4.48 2.78
CA ARG A 155 -3.12 -3.83 4.08
C ARG A 155 -3.16 -2.30 3.98
N SER A 156 -2.65 -1.71 2.89
CA SER A 156 -2.75 -0.26 2.66
C SER A 156 -4.21 0.15 2.51
N LEU A 157 -4.95 -0.57 1.67
CA LEU A 157 -6.39 -0.35 1.44
C LEU A 157 -7.19 -0.34 2.75
N VAL A 158 -6.97 -1.32 3.64
CA VAL A 158 -7.71 -1.39 4.92
C VAL A 158 -7.34 -0.24 5.87
N ARG A 159 -6.15 0.34 5.74
CA ARG A 159 -5.67 1.39 6.65
C ARG A 159 -6.08 2.79 6.21
N TYR A 160 -6.01 3.08 4.92
CA TYR A 160 -5.97 4.46 4.42
C TYR A 160 -7.06 4.79 3.40
N CYS A 161 -7.93 3.85 3.03
CA CYS A 161 -8.83 4.05 1.89
C CYS A 161 -10.24 4.49 2.31
N PRO A 162 -10.58 5.80 2.19
CA PRO A 162 -11.97 6.27 2.27
C PRO A 162 -12.74 5.99 0.97
N ALA A 163 -12.05 5.89 -0.17
CA ALA A 163 -12.68 5.70 -1.48
C ALA A 163 -11.98 4.63 -2.31
N LEU A 164 -12.75 3.65 -2.80
CA LEU A 164 -12.25 2.59 -3.68
C LEU A 164 -13.07 2.47 -4.95
N SER A 165 -12.47 1.98 -6.02
CA SER A 165 -13.11 1.78 -7.32
C SER A 165 -12.95 0.35 -7.80
N LEU A 166 -14.06 -0.25 -8.25
CA LEU A 166 -14.10 -1.58 -8.84
C LEU A 166 -14.37 -1.48 -10.33
N HIS A 167 -13.46 -2.04 -11.13
CA HIS A 167 -13.54 -2.08 -12.58
C HIS A 167 -13.88 -3.50 -13.03
N PHE A 168 -14.87 -3.62 -13.90
CA PHE A 168 -15.32 -4.91 -14.43
C PHE A 168 -15.89 -4.76 -15.83
N ARG A 169 -16.00 -5.88 -16.55
CA ARG A 169 -16.62 -5.91 -17.88
C ARG A 169 -18.14 -5.77 -17.73
N ARG A 170 -18.74 -4.84 -18.48
CA ARG A 170 -20.19 -4.59 -18.47
C ARG A 170 -21.06 -5.85 -18.61
N PRO A 171 -20.78 -6.84 -19.49
CA PRO A 171 -21.63 -8.04 -19.58
C PRO A 171 -21.70 -8.88 -18.29
N ALA A 172 -20.82 -8.66 -17.32
CA ALA A 172 -20.89 -9.34 -16.03
C ALA A 172 -22.04 -8.84 -15.13
N PHE A 173 -22.59 -7.65 -15.41
CA PHE A 173 -23.70 -7.05 -14.67
C PHE A 173 -24.77 -6.54 -15.63
N SER A 174 -26.03 -6.75 -15.30
CA SER A 174 -27.09 -6.07 -16.04
C SER A 174 -27.08 -4.57 -15.71
N ASP A 175 -27.41 -3.73 -16.68
CA ASP A 175 -27.54 -2.28 -16.47
C ASP A 175 -28.52 -1.98 -15.32
N ALA A 176 -29.63 -2.73 -15.27
CA ALA A 176 -30.59 -2.65 -14.18
C ALA A 176 -29.96 -2.95 -12.81
N PHE A 177 -29.00 -3.88 -12.71
CA PHE A 177 -28.31 -4.16 -11.45
C PHE A 177 -27.40 -3.00 -11.04
N VAL A 178 -26.64 -2.44 -11.98
CA VAL A 178 -25.76 -1.27 -11.74
C VAL A 178 -26.59 -0.07 -11.28
N GLU A 179 -27.67 0.25 -11.99
CA GLU A 179 -28.61 1.31 -11.63
C GLU A 179 -29.24 1.08 -10.25
N THR A 180 -29.66 -0.16 -9.96
CA THR A 180 -30.27 -0.48 -8.66
C THR A 180 -29.24 -0.40 -7.52
N ILE A 181 -27.97 -0.78 -7.74
CA ILE A 181 -26.91 -0.58 -6.75
C ILE A 181 -26.71 0.90 -6.48
N VAL A 182 -26.52 1.71 -7.51
CA VAL A 182 -26.27 3.16 -7.36
C VAL A 182 -27.44 3.82 -6.62
N ALA A 183 -28.68 3.41 -6.90
CA ALA A 183 -29.86 3.95 -6.25
C ALA A 183 -30.07 3.51 -4.78
N ASN A 184 -29.53 2.36 -4.36
CA ASN A 184 -29.85 1.78 -3.05
C ASN A 184 -28.65 1.59 -2.11
N ALA A 185 -27.41 1.54 -2.62
CA ALA A 185 -26.25 1.17 -1.82
C ALA A 185 -25.63 2.32 -1.01
N GLY A 186 -25.85 3.57 -1.43
CA GLY A 186 -25.57 4.73 -0.58
C GLY A 186 -26.71 4.86 0.40
N GLY A 187 -26.51 4.36 1.63
CA GLY A 187 -27.55 4.38 2.65
C GLY A 187 -28.22 5.75 2.66
N SER A 188 -29.54 5.78 2.39
CA SER A 188 -30.32 7.01 2.49
C SER A 188 -29.94 7.65 3.81
N SER A 189 -29.30 8.83 3.76
CA SER A 189 -28.78 9.47 4.97
C SER A 189 -29.90 9.41 6.00
N PRO A 190 -29.64 9.02 7.25
CA PRO A 190 -30.66 8.99 8.29
C PRO A 190 -31.07 10.42 8.68
N SER A 191 -31.48 11.23 7.70
CA SER A 191 -32.21 12.47 7.90
C SER A 191 -33.65 12.09 8.20
N ASP A 192 -34.03 12.29 9.45
CA ASP A 192 -35.39 12.62 9.86
C ASP A 192 -36.41 11.47 9.95
N CYS A 193 -36.01 10.35 10.56
CA CYS A 193 -36.97 9.44 11.21
C CYS A 193 -36.89 9.57 12.75
N GLU A 194 -36.93 10.81 13.26
CA GLU A 194 -37.23 11.11 14.66
C GLU A 194 -38.75 11.00 14.88
N GLY A 195 -39.28 9.77 14.77
CA GLY A 195 -40.70 9.49 14.83
C GLY A 195 -40.99 8.21 15.59
N ASP A 196 -41.33 8.37 16.87
CA ASP A 196 -42.12 7.43 17.68
C ASP A 196 -41.49 6.05 17.99
N ARG A 197 -40.44 6.05 18.81
CA ARG A 197 -40.05 4.84 19.57
C ARG A 197 -41.01 4.63 20.74
N ARG A 198 -42.08 3.86 20.53
CA ARG A 198 -42.86 3.28 21.62
C ARG A 198 -41.99 2.35 22.49
N PRO A 199 -42.14 2.37 23.82
CA PRO A 199 -41.35 1.53 24.73
C PRO A 199 -41.73 0.06 24.57
N ARG A 200 -40.81 -0.74 24.00
CA ARG A 200 -40.95 -2.21 23.96
C ARG A 200 -40.65 -2.79 25.34
N LYS A 201 -41.65 -3.51 25.85
CA LYS A 201 -41.69 -4.26 27.11
C LYS A 201 -40.53 -5.26 27.18
N LYS A 202 -39.67 -5.13 28.21
CA LYS A 202 -38.63 -6.11 28.58
C LYS A 202 -39.29 -7.48 28.85
N MET A 203 -38.96 -8.48 28.05
CA MET A 203 -39.04 -9.89 28.46
C MET A 203 -37.63 -10.38 28.64
N GLY A 204 -37.30 -10.75 29.88
CA GLY A 204 -36.00 -11.23 30.29
C GLY A 204 -35.69 -12.60 29.68
N GLY A 205 -34.44 -12.77 29.30
CA GLY A 205 -33.86 -14.03 28.89
C GLY A 205 -32.36 -13.91 29.02
N GLY A 206 -31.83 -14.38 30.14
CA GLY A 206 -30.40 -14.33 30.43
C GLY A 206 -29.61 -15.21 29.46
N ARG A 207 -28.48 -14.68 28.99
CA ARG A 207 -27.38 -15.51 28.52
C ARG A 207 -26.06 -14.78 28.70
N THR A 208 -25.23 -15.37 29.53
CA THR A 208 -23.88 -14.97 29.91
C THR A 208 -22.99 -14.76 28.68
N GLN A 209 -22.46 -13.55 28.51
CA GLN A 209 -21.37 -13.25 27.56
C GLN A 209 -20.07 -13.13 28.35
N MET A 210 -19.08 -13.95 27.99
CA MET A 210 -17.69 -13.79 28.40
C MET A 210 -17.09 -12.68 27.53
N ALA A 211 -16.78 -11.54 28.17
CA ALA A 211 -16.03 -10.45 27.57
C ALA A 211 -14.55 -10.85 27.46
N GLY A 212 -14.04 -10.95 26.23
CA GLY A 212 -12.62 -11.02 25.94
C GLY A 212 -12.17 -9.68 25.38
N ASP A 213 -11.51 -8.87 26.20
CA ASP A 213 -10.82 -7.65 25.81
C ASP A 213 -9.68 -7.97 24.84
N THR A 214 -9.82 -7.64 23.56
CA THR A 214 -8.69 -7.58 22.63
C THR A 214 -8.23 -6.14 22.51
N LYS A 215 -7.20 -5.79 23.29
CA LYS A 215 -6.45 -4.53 23.15
C LYS A 215 -5.66 -4.54 21.84
N THR A 216 -6.08 -3.73 20.88
CA THR A 216 -5.30 -3.31 19.72
C THR A 216 -4.20 -2.36 20.19
N VAL A 217 -2.95 -2.78 20.05
CA VAL A 217 -1.76 -1.94 20.30
C VAL A 217 -1.35 -1.28 18.98
N THR A 218 -1.52 0.02 18.88
CA THR A 218 -0.92 0.87 17.85
C THR A 218 0.46 1.33 18.29
N LEU A 219 1.47 1.09 17.46
CA LEU A 219 2.87 1.47 17.65
C LEU A 219 3.15 2.67 16.75
N GLU A 220 3.25 3.86 17.33
CA GLU A 220 3.77 5.07 16.68
C GLU A 220 5.26 5.21 17.00
N ILE A 221 6.09 5.37 15.97
CA ILE A 221 7.53 5.59 16.10
C ILE A 221 7.80 7.04 15.67
N ALA A 222 8.10 7.90 16.65
CA ALA A 222 8.47 9.30 16.45
C ALA A 222 9.99 9.45 16.31
N GLY A 223 10.46 10.04 15.21
CA GLY A 223 11.90 10.07 14.86
C GLY A 223 12.44 11.41 14.33
N TYR A 224 11.83 12.56 14.61
CA TYR A 224 12.21 13.83 13.95
C TYR A 224 12.45 15.07 14.85
N GLU A 225 12.67 14.94 16.16
CA GLU A 225 12.75 16.13 17.06
C GLU A 225 14.14 16.56 17.56
N TRP A 226 15.25 15.96 17.10
CA TRP A 226 16.56 16.23 17.73
C TRP A 226 17.27 17.51 17.25
N SER A 227 16.96 18.03 16.06
CA SER A 227 17.72 19.15 15.48
C SER A 227 17.30 20.54 15.97
N ARG A 228 16.14 20.69 16.61
CA ARG A 228 15.57 22.02 16.94
C ARG A 228 16.13 22.65 18.22
N GLY A 229 16.74 21.85 19.10
CA GLY A 229 17.02 22.27 20.48
C GLY A 229 18.37 22.95 20.76
N VAL A 230 19.34 22.97 19.84
CA VAL A 230 20.67 23.55 20.12
C VAL A 230 20.71 25.04 19.79
N ASP A 231 20.18 25.44 18.64
CA ASP A 231 20.17 26.84 18.19
C ASP A 231 19.32 27.74 19.11
N GLU A 232 18.21 27.24 19.62
CA GLU A 232 17.36 27.96 20.58
C GLU A 232 18.08 28.24 21.91
N ARG A 233 18.94 27.32 22.37
CA ARG A 233 19.73 27.50 23.60
C ARG A 233 20.85 28.52 23.43
N VAL A 234 21.48 28.57 22.26
CA VAL A 234 22.53 29.56 21.94
C VAL A 234 21.94 30.96 21.82
N ALA A 235 20.77 31.10 21.19
CA ALA A 235 20.06 32.37 21.09
C ALA A 235 19.68 32.91 22.49
N LEU A 236 19.20 32.04 23.38
CA LEU A 236 18.79 32.42 24.73
C LEU A 236 19.96 32.91 25.59
N LEU A 237 21.09 32.21 25.57
CA LEU A 237 22.30 32.60 26.31
C LEU A 237 22.92 33.91 25.78
N SER A 238 22.88 34.12 24.46
CA SER A 238 23.37 35.35 23.83
C SER A 238 22.53 36.57 24.26
N GLY A 239 21.21 36.41 24.35
CA GLY A 239 20.32 37.47 24.85
C GLY A 239 20.57 37.82 26.32
N GLN A 240 20.85 36.81 27.16
CA GLN A 240 21.17 37.04 28.57
C GLN A 240 22.48 37.81 28.76
N LEU A 241 23.49 37.55 27.93
CA LEU A 241 24.78 38.24 27.98
C LEU A 241 24.66 39.74 27.62
N GLU A 242 23.90 40.06 26.57
CA GLU A 242 23.67 41.45 26.16
C GLU A 242 22.86 42.24 27.19
N ALA A 243 21.89 41.60 27.86
CA ALA A 243 21.17 42.21 28.96
C ALA A 243 22.11 42.57 30.13
N LEU A 244 23.05 41.68 30.46
CA LEU A 244 24.03 41.89 31.53
C LEU A 244 25.01 43.03 31.21
N LYS A 245 25.51 43.10 29.96
CA LYS A 245 26.35 44.23 29.51
C LYS A 245 25.65 45.57 29.66
N LYS A 246 24.36 45.62 29.29
CA LYS A 246 23.55 46.85 29.38
C LYS A 246 23.39 47.34 30.81
N ILE A 247 23.25 46.41 31.77
CA ILE A 247 23.17 46.74 33.21
C ILE A 247 24.50 47.32 33.71
N ILE A 248 25.64 46.75 33.31
CA ILE A 248 26.97 47.21 33.75
C ILE A 248 27.28 48.61 33.18
N VAL A 249 27.00 48.85 31.90
CA VAL A 249 27.19 50.17 31.26
C VAL A 249 26.23 51.21 31.87
N GLY A 250 24.98 50.83 32.16
CA GLY A 250 24.01 51.70 32.82
C GLY A 250 24.39 52.05 34.26
N ALA A 251 24.93 51.10 35.02
CA ALA A 251 25.41 51.34 36.39
C ALA A 251 26.64 52.27 36.42
N GLY A 252 27.55 52.15 35.46
CA GLY A 252 28.70 53.05 35.32
C GLY A 252 28.30 54.49 34.95
N ALA A 253 27.33 54.67 34.05
CA ALA A 253 26.83 55.99 33.67
C ALA A 253 26.07 56.69 34.81
N SER A 254 25.34 55.92 35.64
CA SER A 254 24.60 56.46 36.78
C SER A 254 25.50 56.95 37.92
N ALA A 255 26.66 56.33 38.13
CA ALA A 255 27.61 56.75 39.16
C ALA A 255 28.33 58.07 38.82
N VAL A 256 28.58 58.32 37.52
CA VAL A 256 29.20 59.57 37.04
C VAL A 256 28.21 60.74 37.10
N ALA A 257 26.92 60.51 36.80
CA ALA A 257 25.90 61.55 36.87
C ALA A 257 25.62 62.06 38.31
N THR A 258 25.79 61.20 39.33
CA THR A 258 25.63 61.61 40.74
C THR A 258 26.84 62.34 41.32
N ALA A 259 28.02 62.25 40.69
CA ALA A 259 29.20 63.01 41.10
C ALA A 259 29.16 64.46 40.59
N ASP A 260 28.67 64.70 39.37
CA ASP A 260 28.54 66.07 38.82
C ASP A 260 27.33 66.85 39.39
N ALA A 261 26.29 66.16 39.88
CA ALA A 261 25.15 66.82 40.53
C ALA A 261 25.45 67.29 41.98
N ALA A 262 26.51 66.79 42.62
CA ALA A 262 26.90 67.17 43.97
C ALA A 262 27.81 68.42 44.04
N ALA A 263 28.34 68.89 42.91
CA ALA A 263 29.23 70.07 42.86
C ALA A 263 28.51 71.41 42.64
N ALA A 264 27.20 71.42 42.36
CA ALA A 264 26.46 72.63 41.96
C ALA A 264 25.49 73.21 43.03
N ALA A 265 25.44 72.67 44.25
CA ALA A 265 24.49 73.14 45.27
C ALA A 265 25.11 73.29 46.68
N ALA A 266 26.00 74.27 46.84
CA ALA A 266 26.34 74.92 48.11
C ALA A 266 26.32 76.43 47.82
N THR A 267 25.60 77.34 48.49
CA THR A 267 25.19 77.56 49.91
C THR A 267 24.22 78.80 49.90
N PRO A 268 23.76 79.42 51.01
CA PRO A 268 23.57 79.00 52.42
C PRO A 268 22.22 79.44 53.06
N SER A 269 21.80 78.85 54.19
CA SER A 269 21.09 79.58 55.26
C SER A 269 21.03 78.80 56.59
N THR A 270 21.78 79.30 57.57
CA THR A 270 21.47 79.47 59.02
C THR A 270 20.70 78.41 59.84
N ALA A 271 21.45 77.77 60.75
CA ALA A 271 21.37 77.90 62.23
C ALA A 271 20.73 76.78 63.09
N LEU A 272 21.47 76.52 64.20
CA LEU A 272 21.20 75.79 65.47
C LEU A 272 21.47 74.26 65.42
N GLU A 273 22.68 73.79 65.77
CA GLU A 273 23.25 73.58 67.13
C GLU A 273 22.42 72.61 68.00
N ASP A 274 22.79 71.33 68.02
CA ASP A 274 23.39 70.61 69.16
C ASP A 274 23.26 69.08 68.99
N ASP A 275 24.38 68.41 68.75
CA ASP A 275 24.74 67.06 69.24
C ASP A 275 25.92 66.49 68.41
N ALA A 276 27.06 67.18 68.50
CA ALA A 276 28.33 66.71 67.97
C ALA A 276 29.21 66.16 69.10
N SER A 277 28.94 64.92 69.55
CA SER A 277 29.94 64.17 70.34
C SER A 277 29.72 62.65 70.36
N LYS A 278 29.56 61.99 69.20
CA LYS A 278 29.73 60.51 69.15
C LYS A 278 29.93 59.84 67.79
N VAL A 279 30.44 60.52 66.76
CA VAL A 279 30.71 59.87 65.45
C VAL A 279 32.12 60.16 64.89
N ALA A 280 32.92 60.98 65.57
CA ALA A 280 34.27 61.36 65.13
C ALA A 280 35.37 60.30 65.38
N ALA A 281 35.02 59.07 65.78
CA ALA A 281 35.98 57.97 66.00
C ALA A 281 35.80 56.77 65.05
N ALA A 282 34.90 56.84 64.06
CA ALA A 282 34.74 55.81 63.02
C ALA A 282 35.20 56.26 61.61
N ALA A 283 35.54 57.54 61.43
CA ALA A 283 35.91 58.11 60.13
C ALA A 283 37.42 58.09 59.82
N ALA A 284 38.26 57.55 60.71
CA ALA A 284 39.72 57.49 60.54
C ALA A 284 40.26 56.07 60.23
N ALA A 285 39.39 55.11 59.93
CA ALA A 285 39.76 53.74 59.57
C ALA A 285 39.23 53.28 58.20
N ALA A 286 38.81 54.21 57.34
CA ALA A 286 38.34 53.94 55.98
C ALA A 286 39.32 54.47 54.93
N ASN A 287 40.62 54.21 55.09
CA ASN A 287 41.53 54.12 53.94
C ASN A 287 41.18 52.82 53.20
N LEU A 288 40.06 52.82 52.47
CA LEU A 288 39.70 51.77 51.54
C LEU A 288 40.48 52.00 50.23
N PRO A 289 41.27 51.02 49.76
CA PRO A 289 41.99 51.11 48.49
C PRO A 289 40.98 50.98 47.33
N SER A 290 40.30 52.07 46.99
CA SER A 290 39.25 52.11 45.94
C SER A 290 39.76 51.91 44.52
N ASP A 291 41.06 52.04 44.28
CA ASP A 291 41.64 51.84 42.94
C ASP A 291 42.00 50.38 42.64
N THR A 292 42.27 49.55 43.66
CA THR A 292 42.63 48.13 43.45
C THR A 292 41.45 47.24 43.03
N ALA A 293 40.22 47.59 43.44
CA ALA A 293 39.04 46.80 43.12
C ALA A 293 38.63 46.94 41.64
N ALA A 294 38.90 48.10 41.01
CA ALA A 294 38.63 48.31 39.59
C ALA A 294 39.60 47.51 38.71
N ASP A 295 40.88 47.49 39.09
CA ASP A 295 41.91 46.71 38.38
C ASP A 295 41.66 45.18 38.49
N ASP A 296 41.17 44.69 39.63
CA ASP A 296 40.77 43.29 39.81
C ASP A 296 39.56 42.90 38.93
N VAL A 297 38.61 43.82 38.70
CA VAL A 297 37.47 43.57 37.81
C VAL A 297 37.91 43.55 36.35
N CYS A 298 38.77 44.49 35.94
CA CYS A 298 39.33 44.54 34.58
C CYS A 298 40.14 43.27 34.25
N THR A 299 41.00 42.82 35.17
CA THR A 299 41.78 41.59 34.98
C THR A 299 40.90 40.34 34.91
N ARG A 300 39.83 40.27 35.71
CA ARG A 300 38.86 39.17 35.65
C ARG A 300 38.03 39.18 34.36
N LEU A 301 37.66 40.34 33.85
CA LEU A 301 36.99 40.48 32.55
C LEU A 301 37.89 40.01 31.41
N ALA A 302 39.15 40.47 31.37
CA ALA A 302 40.12 40.05 30.36
C ALA A 302 40.35 38.51 30.39
N ARG A 303 40.36 37.91 31.59
CA ARG A 303 40.43 36.46 31.74
C ARG A 303 39.19 35.75 31.20
N LEU A 304 37.98 36.23 31.52
CA LEU A 304 36.74 35.66 31.00
C LEU A 304 36.63 35.79 29.48
N GLU A 305 37.08 36.90 28.91
CA GLU A 305 37.15 37.09 27.46
C GLU A 305 38.12 36.09 26.82
N SER A 306 39.28 35.85 27.43
CA SER A 306 40.24 34.84 26.99
C SER A 306 39.67 33.41 27.09
N GLU A 307 38.99 33.08 28.20
CA GLU A 307 38.32 31.78 28.38
C GLU A 307 37.18 31.58 27.37
N MET A 308 36.36 32.61 27.11
CA MET A 308 35.32 32.56 26.07
C MET A 308 35.91 32.41 24.67
N ALA A 309 37.04 33.07 24.37
CA ALA A 309 37.73 32.91 23.10
C ALA A 309 38.25 31.48 22.92
N ALA A 310 38.82 30.88 23.96
CA ALA A 310 39.25 29.48 23.95
C ALA A 310 38.07 28.53 23.73
N VAL A 311 36.95 28.72 24.43
CA VAL A 311 35.73 27.90 24.24
C VAL A 311 35.18 28.03 22.83
N ARG A 312 35.18 29.24 22.23
CA ARG A 312 34.76 29.43 20.84
C ARG A 312 35.67 28.69 19.86
N ALA A 313 36.97 28.69 20.11
CA ALA A 313 37.92 27.94 19.29
C ALA A 313 37.70 26.42 19.42
N ASP A 314 37.46 25.92 20.63
CA ASP A 314 37.17 24.50 20.87
C ASP A 314 35.84 24.07 20.22
N VAL A 315 34.80 24.90 20.30
CA VAL A 315 33.52 24.65 19.63
C VAL A 315 33.69 24.65 18.10
N ALA A 316 34.48 25.59 17.56
CA ALA A 316 34.79 25.60 16.13
C ALA A 316 35.52 24.31 15.70
N ALA A 317 36.53 23.88 16.46
CA ALA A 317 37.27 22.64 16.20
C ALA A 317 36.40 21.37 16.38
N ALA A 318 35.44 21.39 17.30
CA ALA A 318 34.47 20.31 17.45
C ALA A 318 33.50 20.26 16.25
N ASN A 319 33.02 21.41 15.79
CA ASN A 319 32.13 21.50 14.62
C ASN A 319 32.81 20.97 13.35
N THR A 320 34.09 21.30 13.12
CA THR A 320 34.82 20.75 11.97
C THR A 320 34.96 19.22 12.05
N ARG A 321 35.24 18.66 13.24
CA ARG A 321 35.28 17.20 13.44
C ARG A 321 33.92 16.54 13.21
N TRP A 322 32.84 17.19 13.62
CA TRP A 322 31.48 16.69 13.37
C TRP A 322 31.11 16.73 11.89
N GLU A 323 31.51 17.78 11.17
CA GLU A 323 31.34 17.86 9.72
C GLU A 323 32.12 16.76 8.99
N GLU A 324 33.37 16.52 9.37
CA GLU A 324 34.20 15.43 8.83
C GLU A 324 33.57 14.04 9.07
N LEU A 325 33.11 13.76 10.31
CA LEU A 325 32.43 12.50 10.63
C LEU A 325 31.09 12.37 9.89
N ALA A 326 30.34 13.46 9.76
CA ALA A 326 29.09 13.46 9.01
C ALA A 326 29.33 13.14 7.54
N GLU A 327 30.41 13.66 6.95
CA GLU A 327 30.79 13.38 5.57
C GLU A 327 31.26 11.94 5.38
N GLN A 328 32.06 11.41 6.30
CA GLN A 328 32.43 9.98 6.30
C GLN A 328 31.20 9.07 6.37
N LEU A 329 30.21 9.39 7.22
CA LEU A 329 28.96 8.63 7.30
C LEU A 329 28.05 8.80 6.07
N ARG A 330 28.18 9.90 5.31
CA ARG A 330 27.49 10.05 4.02
C ARG A 330 28.14 9.19 2.95
N GLU A 331 29.47 9.21 2.85
CA GLU A 331 30.19 8.41 1.85
C GLU A 331 30.05 6.92 2.15
N GLN A 332 30.17 6.49 3.41
CA GLN A 332 29.94 5.09 3.80
C GLN A 332 28.53 4.61 3.43
N ARG A 333 27.49 5.41 3.71
CA ARG A 333 26.11 5.05 3.31
C ARG A 333 25.93 5.00 1.80
N LYS A 334 26.63 5.84 1.06
CA LYS A 334 26.60 5.85 -0.41
C LYS A 334 27.29 4.59 -0.98
N GLU A 335 28.43 4.20 -0.43
CA GLU A 335 29.11 2.95 -0.76
C GLU A 335 28.24 1.73 -0.43
N ASP A 336 27.64 1.67 0.76
CA ASP A 336 26.72 0.58 1.16
C ASP A 336 25.50 0.48 0.22
N LEU A 337 24.92 1.63 -0.16
CA LEU A 337 23.80 1.69 -1.12
C LEU A 337 24.22 1.24 -2.52
N GLU A 338 25.41 1.60 -2.98
CA GLU A 338 25.95 1.17 -4.26
C GLU A 338 26.24 -0.34 -4.26
N GLN A 339 26.79 -0.87 -3.17
CA GLN A 339 27.01 -2.30 -3.00
C GLN A 339 25.70 -3.09 -3.00
N LEU A 340 24.69 -2.64 -2.26
CA LEU A 340 23.35 -3.26 -2.27
C LEU A 340 22.71 -3.20 -3.65
N ARG A 341 22.89 -2.10 -4.38
CA ARG A 341 22.38 -1.96 -5.75
C ARG A 341 23.06 -2.95 -6.69
N GLU A 342 24.37 -3.11 -6.59
CA GLU A 342 25.13 -4.04 -7.44
C GLU A 342 24.81 -5.50 -7.10
N GLN A 343 24.71 -5.84 -5.81
CA GLN A 343 24.25 -7.15 -5.37
C GLN A 343 22.84 -7.45 -5.90
N GLY A 344 21.93 -6.49 -5.83
CA GLY A 344 20.58 -6.63 -6.37
C GLY A 344 20.57 -6.89 -7.88
N LYS A 345 21.48 -6.30 -8.65
CA LYS A 345 21.62 -6.60 -10.10
C LYS A 345 22.14 -8.03 -10.31
N GLN A 346 23.17 -8.43 -9.58
CA GLN A 346 23.75 -9.77 -9.69
C GLN A 346 22.72 -10.86 -9.35
N ASP A 347 21.93 -10.66 -8.28
CA ASP A 347 20.86 -11.58 -7.89
C ASP A 347 19.75 -11.67 -8.97
N LEU A 348 19.39 -10.53 -9.59
CA LEU A 348 18.43 -10.52 -10.69
C LEU A 348 18.96 -11.21 -11.95
N GLU A 349 20.24 -11.03 -12.29
CA GLU A 349 20.87 -11.73 -13.41
C GLU A 349 20.98 -13.23 -13.15
N ALA A 350 21.36 -13.64 -11.95
CA ALA A 350 21.40 -15.05 -11.54
C ALA A 350 19.99 -15.69 -11.62
N MET A 351 18.96 -14.98 -11.14
CA MET A 351 17.58 -15.44 -11.25
C MET A 351 17.13 -15.54 -12.72
N ARG A 352 17.50 -14.57 -13.56
CA ARG A 352 17.20 -14.61 -15.00
C ARG A 352 17.85 -15.82 -15.68
N TRP A 353 19.10 -16.12 -15.37
CA TRP A 353 19.80 -17.31 -15.89
C TRP A 353 19.12 -18.61 -15.46
N SER A 354 18.79 -18.74 -14.17
CA SER A 354 18.07 -19.90 -13.64
C SER A 354 16.72 -20.12 -14.34
N ILE A 355 15.94 -19.05 -14.58
CA ILE A 355 14.66 -19.16 -15.28
C ILE A 355 14.85 -19.59 -16.74
N MET A 356 15.87 -19.07 -17.43
CA MET A 356 16.16 -19.46 -18.82
C MET A 356 16.57 -20.94 -18.90
N GLU A 357 17.40 -21.42 -17.99
CA GLU A 357 17.82 -22.83 -17.91
C GLU A 357 16.65 -23.77 -17.62
N ASP A 358 15.77 -23.40 -16.68
CA ASP A 358 14.56 -24.17 -16.37
C ASP A 358 13.60 -24.23 -17.57
N MET A 359 13.45 -23.11 -18.29
CA MET A 359 12.61 -23.04 -19.49
C MET A 359 13.18 -23.85 -20.64
N GLU A 360 14.49 -23.79 -20.87
CA GLU A 360 15.18 -24.62 -21.87
C GLU A 360 15.04 -26.11 -21.54
N SER A 361 15.21 -26.48 -20.27
CA SER A 361 15.00 -27.85 -19.78
C SER A 361 13.57 -28.34 -19.99
N LEU A 362 12.58 -27.48 -19.75
CA LEU A 362 11.16 -27.81 -19.97
C LEU A 362 10.85 -27.96 -21.45
N LEU A 363 11.37 -27.07 -22.29
CA LEU A 363 11.20 -27.15 -23.75
C LEU A 363 11.87 -28.39 -24.33
N ALA A 364 13.05 -28.78 -23.83
CA ALA A 364 13.72 -30.02 -24.21
C ALA A 364 12.86 -31.24 -23.89
N ARG A 365 12.34 -31.35 -22.66
CA ARG A 365 11.44 -32.46 -22.27
C ARG A 365 10.16 -32.48 -23.10
N SER A 366 9.52 -31.33 -23.31
CA SER A 366 8.29 -31.26 -24.11
C SER A 366 8.54 -31.64 -25.57
N ARG A 367 9.70 -31.29 -26.13
CA ARG A 367 10.08 -31.71 -27.48
C ARG A 367 10.25 -33.22 -27.54
N ASP A 368 10.96 -33.80 -26.59
CA ASP A 368 11.23 -35.24 -26.55
C ASP A 368 9.91 -36.03 -26.39
N GLU A 369 9.00 -35.58 -25.52
CA GLU A 369 7.65 -36.17 -25.37
C GLU A 369 6.83 -36.13 -26.68
N VAL A 370 6.89 -35.00 -27.42
CA VAL A 370 6.18 -34.87 -28.70
C VAL A 370 6.80 -35.76 -29.77
N VAL A 371 8.12 -35.94 -29.76
CA VAL A 371 8.82 -36.86 -30.67
C VAL A 371 8.41 -38.30 -30.38
N ASP A 372 8.45 -38.73 -29.12
CA ASP A 372 8.05 -40.09 -28.72
C ASP A 372 6.59 -40.37 -29.08
N GLU A 373 5.67 -39.41 -28.86
CA GLU A 373 4.26 -39.57 -29.22
C GLU A 373 4.05 -39.63 -30.74
N ALA A 374 4.82 -38.85 -31.51
CA ALA A 374 4.78 -38.89 -32.96
C ALA A 374 5.32 -40.23 -33.50
N GLU A 375 6.40 -40.76 -32.93
CA GLU A 375 6.95 -42.07 -33.26
C GLU A 375 5.94 -43.20 -33.00
N CYS A 376 5.31 -43.24 -31.82
CA CYS A 376 4.27 -44.21 -31.51
C CYS A 376 3.09 -44.16 -32.51
N ARG A 377 2.62 -42.96 -32.86
CA ARG A 377 1.54 -42.80 -33.85
C ARG A 377 1.94 -43.25 -35.26
N MET A 378 3.21 -43.06 -35.63
CA MET A 378 3.72 -43.52 -36.92
C MET A 378 3.81 -45.05 -36.94
N GLU A 379 4.26 -45.68 -35.86
CA GLU A 379 4.30 -47.13 -35.71
C GLU A 379 2.89 -47.75 -35.79
N ASP A 380 1.91 -47.17 -35.10
CA ASP A 380 0.51 -47.63 -35.15
C ASP A 380 -0.04 -47.62 -36.59
N ARG A 381 0.15 -46.49 -37.30
CA ARG A 381 -0.27 -46.36 -38.70
C ARG A 381 0.45 -47.34 -39.61
N PHE A 382 1.74 -47.57 -39.37
CA PHE A 382 2.53 -48.52 -40.12
C PHE A 382 2.00 -49.96 -39.93
N VAL A 383 1.65 -50.35 -38.70
CA VAL A 383 1.04 -51.66 -38.43
C VAL A 383 -0.31 -51.80 -39.12
N THR A 384 -1.19 -50.81 -39.01
CA THR A 384 -2.51 -50.84 -39.68
C THR A 384 -2.36 -50.99 -41.20
N THR A 385 -1.53 -50.16 -41.84
CA THR A 385 -1.32 -50.25 -43.30
C THR A 385 -0.69 -51.58 -43.73
N LYS A 386 0.16 -52.19 -42.88
CA LYS A 386 0.73 -53.51 -43.13
C LYS A 386 -0.32 -54.62 -43.04
N GLU A 387 -1.25 -54.53 -42.09
CA GLU A 387 -2.36 -55.47 -41.95
C GLU A 387 -3.33 -55.35 -43.13
N GLU A 388 -3.70 -54.13 -43.53
CA GLU A 388 -4.53 -53.86 -44.71
C GLU A 388 -3.90 -54.41 -46.00
N LEU A 389 -2.58 -54.21 -46.19
CA LEU A 389 -1.86 -54.76 -47.34
C LEU A 389 -1.84 -56.29 -47.33
N ARG A 390 -1.71 -56.90 -46.14
CA ARG A 390 -1.72 -58.35 -46.01
C ARG A 390 -3.10 -58.92 -46.37
N GLU A 391 -4.18 -58.32 -45.87
CA GLU A 391 -5.56 -58.71 -46.19
C GLU A 391 -5.82 -58.59 -47.70
N ALA A 392 -5.41 -57.47 -48.32
CA ALA A 392 -5.56 -57.28 -49.77
C ALA A 392 -4.79 -58.30 -50.60
N VAL A 393 -3.58 -58.69 -50.17
CA VAL A 393 -2.80 -59.74 -50.85
C VAL A 393 -3.47 -61.11 -50.69
N GLU A 394 -3.98 -61.43 -49.49
CA GLU A 394 -4.72 -62.67 -49.25
C GLU A 394 -5.98 -62.75 -50.12
N GLU A 395 -6.77 -61.66 -50.21
CA GLU A 395 -7.95 -61.56 -51.08
C GLU A 395 -7.60 -61.72 -52.58
N GLU A 396 -6.56 -61.05 -53.08
CA GLU A 396 -6.13 -61.21 -54.47
C GLU A 396 -5.63 -62.63 -54.77
N CYS A 397 -4.98 -63.30 -53.81
CA CYS A 397 -4.60 -64.69 -53.93
C CYS A 397 -5.83 -65.60 -54.01
N GLU A 398 -6.82 -65.43 -53.14
CA GLU A 398 -8.08 -66.17 -53.18
C GLU A 398 -8.82 -65.96 -54.51
N ASN A 399 -8.94 -64.70 -54.95
CA ASN A 399 -9.55 -64.34 -56.23
C ASN A 399 -8.81 -64.96 -57.43
N ALA A 400 -7.47 -65.05 -57.36
CA ALA A 400 -6.67 -65.71 -58.40
C ALA A 400 -6.90 -67.23 -58.40
N GLU A 401 -6.96 -67.86 -57.22
CA GLU A 401 -7.28 -69.28 -57.09
C GLU A 401 -8.68 -69.61 -57.64
N GLU A 402 -9.69 -68.79 -57.33
CA GLU A 402 -11.04 -68.95 -57.85
C GLU A 402 -11.08 -68.85 -59.37
N ARG A 403 -10.41 -67.84 -59.95
CA ARG A 403 -10.26 -67.68 -61.41
C ARG A 403 -9.62 -68.92 -62.04
N ILE A 404 -8.59 -69.48 -61.42
CA ILE A 404 -7.94 -70.72 -61.90
C ILE A 404 -8.91 -71.91 -61.81
N LYS A 405 -9.61 -72.07 -60.68
CA LYS A 405 -10.60 -73.14 -60.48
C LYS A 405 -11.73 -73.07 -61.51
N GLU A 406 -12.21 -71.87 -61.84
CA GLU A 406 -13.23 -71.63 -62.85
C GLU A 406 -12.75 -71.98 -64.27
N LEU A 407 -11.55 -71.54 -64.65
CA LEU A 407 -10.94 -71.86 -65.95
C LEU A 407 -10.72 -73.37 -66.14
N LEU A 408 -10.34 -74.08 -65.07
CA LEU A 408 -10.22 -75.54 -65.09
C LEU A 408 -11.60 -76.22 -65.20
N SER A 409 -12.60 -75.73 -64.49
CA SER A 409 -13.95 -76.32 -64.46
C SER A 409 -14.73 -76.11 -65.77
N SER A 410 -14.51 -74.98 -66.43
CA SER A 410 -15.12 -74.66 -67.73
C SER A 410 -14.49 -75.42 -68.91
N GLY A 411 -13.37 -76.12 -68.70
CA GLY A 411 -12.59 -76.78 -69.75
C GLY A 411 -11.87 -75.81 -70.69
N ALA A 412 -11.86 -74.51 -70.37
CA ALA A 412 -11.18 -73.48 -71.14
C ALA A 412 -9.64 -73.52 -70.93
N ALA A 413 -9.18 -73.99 -69.77
CA ALA A 413 -7.77 -74.23 -69.50
C ALA A 413 -7.36 -75.64 -69.93
N GLY A 414 -6.58 -75.75 -71.00
CA GLY A 414 -5.92 -77.00 -71.39
C GLY A 414 -4.56 -77.11 -70.71
N VAL A 415 -4.33 -78.20 -69.97
CA VAL A 415 -2.99 -78.53 -69.45
C VAL A 415 -2.20 -79.19 -70.56
N TYR A 416 -1.17 -78.51 -71.06
CA TYR A 416 -0.25 -79.07 -72.05
C TYR A 416 0.93 -79.73 -71.35
N PHE A 417 1.09 -81.04 -71.50
CA PHE A 417 2.25 -81.77 -71.02
C PHE A 417 3.24 -81.95 -72.17
N GLU A 418 4.35 -81.22 -72.13
CA GLU A 418 5.44 -81.39 -73.09
C GLU A 418 6.46 -82.38 -72.52
N PHE A 419 6.52 -83.58 -73.11
CA PHE A 419 7.51 -84.57 -72.72
C PHE A 419 8.82 -84.30 -73.47
N PRO A 420 9.96 -84.19 -72.76
CA PRO A 420 11.26 -84.04 -73.43
C PRO A 420 11.52 -85.24 -74.33
N LYS A 421 11.83 -84.99 -75.60
CA LYS A 421 12.21 -86.04 -76.56
C LYS A 421 13.50 -86.71 -76.10
N SER A 422 13.43 -88.02 -75.90
CA SER A 422 14.57 -88.91 -75.63
C SER A 422 15.52 -89.00 -76.80
#